data_AF-A0A7X9WKU0-F1
#
_entry.id   AF-A0A7X9WKU0-F1
#
_cell.length_a   1.000
_cell.length_b   1.000
_cell.length_c   1.000
_cell.angle_alpha   90.00
_cell.angle_beta   90.00
_cell.angle_gamma   90.00
#
_symmetry.space_group_name_H-M   'P 1'
#
loop_
_entity.id
_entity.type
_entity.pdbx_description
1 polymer ?
#
loop_
_entity_poly.entity_id
_entity_poly.type
_entity_poly.pdbx_seq_one_letter_code
_entity_poly.pdbx_strand_id
1 'polypeptide(L)'
;MTRRYAALVLAFISAQCGSVGILPAFAQSASDTSLVIGTVRESDLVPNAAGTGWKTGEFALTLQPEASIRIDLESNDFDPTLRVYEIRNGRRFDIAENDDFGDSLSSRIRFTSANGGDFVIAVDAVFMLDEKAGRARFRLSVANEERRALPPPKPLDMTESMTGTFAERDEADDDAGLVQRYAFRAEAGQRIVLDIAALPSVKIGSEPPSLPELELHRADQPGIELELPAKRRTATAARAMTILPGAGDYILVVRQSERRPGTSYRLGAKLWSVAPQTARALRVGETKAGEFTFADPQTNGDFGEDPQRLYQEWSLPVRRGQALRLELCGADSLDAMIQLLGSTAIGDRLLAQADDLPGDQVASCGLARRNSVLDLTIRDNGVLRVLVSPLRDVGPYTLVVREREVPLASAAPGR
;
A
#
# COMPACT_ATOMS: atom_id res chain seq x y z
N MET A 1 -26.16 25.77 0.93
CA MET A 1 -25.68 24.43 1.34
C MET A 1 -26.91 23.55 1.54
N THR A 2 -27.24 22.75 0.54
CA THR A 2 -28.42 21.87 0.55
C THR A 2 -28.03 20.61 1.30
N ARG A 3 -28.59 20.37 2.49
CA ARG A 3 -28.40 19.10 3.22
C ARG A 3 -28.95 17.97 2.34
N ARG A 4 -28.08 17.05 1.90
CA ARG A 4 -28.46 15.89 1.08
C ARG A 4 -28.82 14.76 2.04
N TYR A 5 -30.10 14.58 2.31
CA TYR A 5 -30.61 13.48 3.10
C TYR A 5 -30.72 12.22 2.23
N ALA A 6 -30.33 11.06 2.77
CA ALA A 6 -30.52 9.76 2.14
C ALA A 6 -32.02 9.38 2.16
N ALA A 7 -32.50 8.77 1.08
CA ALA A 7 -33.77 8.02 1.11
C ALA A 7 -33.45 6.59 1.55
N LEU A 8 -33.67 6.28 2.82
CA LEU A 8 -33.39 4.95 3.35
C LEU A 8 -34.63 4.06 3.15
N VAL A 9 -34.58 3.14 2.20
CA VAL A 9 -35.61 2.10 2.01
C VAL A 9 -34.99 0.77 2.42
N LEU A 10 -35.42 0.25 3.57
CA LEU A 10 -34.98 -1.03 4.08
C LEU A 10 -36.08 -2.08 3.84
N ALA A 11 -35.79 -3.11 3.06
CA ALA A 11 -36.73 -4.19 2.77
C ALA A 11 -36.16 -5.54 3.21
N PHE A 12 -36.92 -6.29 4.02
CA PHE A 12 -36.54 -7.64 4.41
C PHE A 12 -36.69 -8.60 3.23
N ILE A 13 -35.60 -9.24 2.85
CA ILE A 13 -35.63 -10.29 1.83
C ILE A 13 -35.88 -11.61 2.58
N SER A 14 -37.13 -12.07 2.58
CA SER A 14 -37.51 -13.29 3.29
C SER A 14 -36.68 -14.49 2.85
N ALA A 15 -36.23 -15.31 3.80
CA ALA A 15 -35.76 -16.66 3.54
C ALA A 15 -36.98 -17.59 3.24
N GLN A 16 -37.55 -17.46 2.03
CA GLN A 16 -38.54 -18.35 1.36
C GLN A 16 -39.92 -18.54 2.08
N CYS A 17 -41.08 -18.66 1.43
CA CYS A 17 -41.55 -18.56 0.05
C CYS A 17 -43.09 -18.37 0.09
N GLY A 18 -43.67 -17.44 -0.69
CA GLY A 18 -45.13 -17.38 -0.87
C GLY A 18 -45.69 -16.01 -1.27
N SER A 19 -46.10 -15.90 -2.54
CA SER A 19 -46.89 -14.83 -3.19
C SER A 19 -46.26 -13.44 -3.32
N VAL A 20 -45.96 -13.10 -4.58
CA VAL A 20 -45.65 -11.75 -5.07
C VAL A 20 -46.91 -10.88 -4.95
N GLY A 21 -46.89 -9.93 -4.02
CA GLY A 21 -47.76 -8.76 -4.02
C GLY A 21 -46.91 -7.52 -4.26
N ILE A 22 -47.03 -6.91 -5.44
CA ILE A 22 -46.42 -5.61 -5.72
C ILE A 22 -47.24 -4.57 -4.94
N LEU A 23 -46.65 -3.95 -3.91
CA LEU A 23 -47.20 -2.74 -3.29
C LEU A 23 -46.53 -1.49 -3.88
N PRO A 24 -47.27 -0.39 -4.06
CA PRO A 24 -46.71 0.84 -4.58
C PRO A 24 -45.78 1.47 -3.55
N ALA A 25 -44.61 1.94 -4.01
CA ALA A 25 -43.68 2.70 -3.19
C ALA A 25 -44.28 4.08 -2.87
N PHE A 26 -44.73 4.27 -1.63
CA PHE A 26 -44.90 5.61 -1.08
C PHE A 26 -43.53 6.16 -0.70
N ALA A 27 -43.09 7.22 -1.38
CA ALA A 27 -41.97 8.03 -0.94
C ALA A 27 -42.37 8.77 0.33
N GLN A 28 -41.98 8.23 1.49
CA GLN A 28 -42.18 8.87 2.77
C GLN A 28 -40.83 9.45 3.23
N SER A 29 -40.81 10.75 3.49
CA SER A 29 -39.67 11.45 4.10
C SER A 29 -39.45 10.88 5.51
N ALA A 30 -38.46 10.01 5.69
CA ALA A 30 -38.16 9.37 6.96
C ALA A 30 -37.08 10.15 7.73
N SER A 31 -37.34 10.37 9.02
CA SER A 31 -36.35 10.81 10.02
C SER A 31 -35.24 9.76 10.22
N ASP A 32 -34.01 10.24 10.48
CA ASP A 32 -32.66 9.62 10.47
C ASP A 32 -32.38 8.25 11.15
N THR A 33 -33.34 7.35 11.36
CA THR A 33 -33.04 6.00 11.87
C THR A 33 -34.08 4.98 11.42
N SER A 34 -33.68 3.95 10.66
CA SER A 34 -34.50 2.76 10.50
C SER A 34 -34.08 1.69 11.50
N LEU A 35 -34.96 1.40 12.45
CA LEU A 35 -34.79 0.32 13.40
C LEU A 35 -35.60 -0.90 12.93
N VAL A 36 -34.94 -2.03 12.77
CA VAL A 36 -35.57 -3.32 12.54
C VAL A 36 -35.33 -4.24 13.73
N ILE A 37 -36.41 -4.72 14.31
CA ILE A 37 -36.37 -5.77 15.35
C ILE A 37 -36.78 -7.07 14.67
N GLY A 38 -35.91 -8.07 14.76
CA GLY A 38 -36.15 -9.38 14.17
C GLY A 38 -36.27 -10.48 15.22
N THR A 39 -37.02 -11.52 14.88
CA THR A 39 -37.03 -12.78 15.62
C THR A 39 -36.84 -13.92 14.63
N VAL A 40 -35.93 -14.84 14.91
CA VAL A 40 -35.62 -16.00 14.06
C VAL A 40 -35.87 -17.28 14.84
N ARG A 41 -36.50 -18.28 14.22
CA ARG A 41 -36.56 -19.64 14.80
C ARG A 41 -35.36 -20.44 14.31
N GLU A 42 -34.98 -21.45 15.07
CA GLU A 42 -33.93 -22.40 14.65
C GLU A 42 -34.23 -23.01 13.27
N SER A 43 -35.51 -23.31 12.98
CA SER A 43 -35.94 -23.83 11.67
C SER A 43 -35.71 -22.87 10.50
N ASP A 44 -35.57 -21.57 10.78
CA ASP A 44 -35.41 -20.52 9.79
C ASP A 44 -33.92 -20.26 9.50
N LEU A 45 -33.03 -20.81 10.32
CA LEU A 45 -31.59 -20.68 10.20
C LEU A 45 -31.07 -21.54 9.06
N VAL A 46 -30.23 -20.94 8.22
CA VAL A 46 -29.53 -21.64 7.14
C VAL A 46 -28.04 -21.56 7.43
N PRO A 47 -27.24 -22.62 7.22
CA PRO A 47 -25.79 -22.53 7.40
C PRO A 47 -25.22 -21.37 6.57
N ASN A 48 -24.36 -20.56 7.17
CA ASN A 48 -23.68 -19.50 6.43
C ASN A 48 -22.70 -20.12 5.40
N ALA A 49 -22.25 -19.34 4.42
CA ALA A 49 -21.40 -19.84 3.33
C ALA A 49 -20.04 -20.39 3.81
N ALA A 50 -19.56 -19.94 4.97
CA ALA A 50 -18.31 -20.38 5.57
C ALA A 50 -18.46 -21.66 6.42
N GLY A 51 -19.70 -22.09 6.72
CA GLY A 51 -19.99 -23.21 7.61
C GLY A 51 -19.64 -22.97 9.08
N THR A 52 -19.33 -21.73 9.47
CA THR A 52 -18.90 -21.35 10.83
C THR A 52 -20.04 -20.89 11.72
N GLY A 53 -21.23 -20.67 11.16
CA GLY A 53 -22.41 -20.18 11.88
C GLY A 53 -23.67 -20.28 11.02
N TRP A 54 -24.71 -19.59 11.47
CA TRP A 54 -26.03 -19.60 10.84
C TRP A 54 -26.40 -18.22 10.32
N LYS A 55 -27.05 -18.16 9.18
CA LYS A 55 -27.62 -16.93 8.63
C LYS A 55 -29.03 -16.72 9.15
N THR A 56 -29.31 -15.53 9.67
CA THR A 56 -30.59 -15.20 10.30
C THR A 56 -31.48 -14.29 9.45
N GLY A 57 -30.90 -13.48 8.56
CA GLY A 57 -31.68 -12.57 7.71
C GLY A 57 -30.85 -11.72 6.77
N GLU A 58 -31.51 -11.18 5.74
CA GLU A 58 -30.95 -10.20 4.83
C GLU A 58 -31.88 -9.00 4.64
N PHE A 59 -31.27 -7.82 4.58
CA PHE A 59 -31.96 -6.55 4.42
C PHE A 59 -31.37 -5.82 3.22
N ALA A 60 -32.22 -5.48 2.26
CA ALA A 60 -31.83 -4.64 1.13
C ALA A 60 -31.72 -3.18 1.60
N LEU A 61 -30.70 -2.50 1.10
CA LEU A 61 -30.46 -1.09 1.36
C LEU A 61 -30.00 -0.41 0.06
N THR A 62 -30.59 0.73 -0.29
CA THR A 62 -30.10 1.55 -1.41
C THR A 62 -29.48 2.83 -0.88
N LEU A 63 -28.25 3.12 -1.28
CA LEU A 63 -27.50 4.29 -0.86
C LEU A 63 -27.29 5.27 -2.01
N GLN A 64 -27.28 6.56 -1.68
CA GLN A 64 -26.85 7.61 -2.60
C GLN A 64 -25.31 7.68 -2.64
N PRO A 65 -24.71 8.23 -3.70
CA PRO A 65 -23.29 8.56 -3.72
C PRO A 65 -22.89 9.39 -2.50
N GLU A 66 -21.74 9.03 -1.93
CA GLU A 66 -21.13 9.62 -0.73
C GLU A 66 -21.96 9.50 0.57
N ALA A 67 -23.02 8.68 0.58
CA ALA A 67 -23.78 8.41 1.80
C ALA A 67 -22.92 7.64 2.80
N SER A 68 -22.84 8.14 4.03
CA SER A 68 -22.19 7.48 5.15
C SER A 68 -23.25 7.01 6.14
N ILE A 69 -23.14 5.75 6.57
CA ILE A 69 -24.11 5.12 7.44
C ILE A 69 -23.43 4.35 8.56
N ARG A 70 -24.19 4.17 9.64
CA ARG A 70 -23.89 3.24 10.73
C ARG A 70 -24.94 2.16 10.78
N ILE A 71 -24.50 0.92 10.94
CA ILE A 71 -25.33 -0.25 11.12
C ILE A 71 -24.93 -0.87 12.46
N ASP A 72 -25.87 -0.94 13.39
CA ASP A 72 -25.72 -1.56 14.71
C ASP A 72 -26.51 -2.86 14.76
N LEU A 73 -25.86 -3.94 15.18
CA LEU A 73 -26.47 -5.25 15.38
C LEU A 73 -26.25 -5.71 16.83
N GLU A 74 -27.34 -5.90 17.56
CA GLU A 74 -27.32 -6.34 18.95
C GLU A 74 -28.18 -7.61 19.11
N SER A 75 -27.66 -8.58 19.85
CA SER A 75 -28.39 -9.78 20.26
C SER A 75 -27.95 -10.20 21.66
N ASN A 76 -28.89 -10.66 22.48
CA ASN A 76 -28.59 -11.33 23.75
C ASN A 76 -28.78 -12.85 23.65
N ASP A 77 -29.28 -13.34 22.50
CA ASP A 77 -29.70 -14.73 22.31
C ASP A 77 -28.65 -15.53 21.49
N PHE A 78 -27.73 -14.85 20.81
CA PHE A 78 -26.61 -15.40 20.05
C PHE A 78 -25.48 -14.37 19.93
N ASP A 79 -24.29 -14.78 19.48
CA ASP A 79 -23.17 -13.89 19.14
C ASP A 79 -23.35 -13.35 17.69
N PRO A 80 -23.73 -12.07 17.51
CA PRO A 80 -24.08 -11.54 16.20
C PRO A 80 -22.86 -11.23 15.33
N THR A 81 -22.93 -11.63 14.06
CA THR A 81 -22.03 -11.17 13.00
C THR A 81 -22.78 -10.38 11.95
N LEU A 82 -22.27 -9.20 11.63
CA LEU A 82 -22.82 -8.28 10.64
C LEU A 82 -21.93 -8.28 9.39
N ARG A 83 -22.55 -8.35 8.21
CA ARG A 83 -21.84 -8.25 6.92
C ARG A 83 -22.57 -7.31 5.97
N VAL A 84 -21.81 -6.57 5.17
CA VAL A 84 -22.34 -5.70 4.12
C VAL A 84 -21.77 -6.13 2.77
N TYR A 85 -22.66 -6.32 1.82
CA TYR A 85 -22.33 -6.59 0.42
C TYR A 85 -22.84 -5.47 -0.47
N GLU A 86 -22.05 -5.10 -1.47
CA GLU A 86 -22.55 -4.31 -2.60
C GLU A 86 -23.01 -5.22 -3.73
N ILE A 87 -24.12 -4.86 -4.36
CA ILE A 87 -24.67 -5.56 -5.51
C ILE A 87 -24.28 -4.82 -6.78
N ARG A 88 -23.35 -5.38 -7.55
CA ARG A 88 -22.98 -4.86 -8.88
C ARG A 88 -23.24 -5.93 -9.93
N ASN A 89 -24.03 -5.59 -10.97
CA ASN A 89 -24.38 -6.49 -12.06
C ASN A 89 -24.96 -7.85 -11.58
N GLY A 90 -25.79 -7.81 -10.53
CA GLY A 90 -26.39 -9.01 -9.92
C GLY A 90 -25.42 -9.90 -9.12
N ARG A 91 -24.17 -9.46 -8.91
CA ARG A 91 -23.16 -10.17 -8.10
C ARG A 91 -22.90 -9.43 -6.79
N ARG A 92 -22.60 -10.18 -5.74
CA ARG A 92 -22.21 -9.66 -4.42
C ARG A 92 -20.71 -9.40 -4.38
N PHE A 93 -20.34 -8.29 -3.76
CA PHE A 93 -18.97 -7.91 -3.44
C PHE A 93 -18.91 -7.56 -1.96
N ASP A 94 -18.02 -8.21 -1.20
CA ASP A 94 -17.80 -7.92 0.21
C ASP A 94 -17.35 -6.46 0.38
N ILE A 95 -18.02 -5.76 1.29
CA ILE A 95 -17.68 -4.39 1.66
C ILE A 95 -17.09 -4.37 3.06
N ALA A 96 -17.80 -4.97 4.03
CA ALA A 96 -17.45 -4.90 5.43
C ALA A 96 -17.97 -6.12 6.20
N GLU A 97 -17.26 -6.51 7.25
CA GLU A 97 -17.67 -7.54 8.20
C GLU A 97 -17.27 -7.14 9.62
N ASN A 98 -18.16 -7.36 10.58
CA ASN A 98 -17.83 -7.20 11.99
C ASN A 98 -18.65 -8.18 12.86
N ASP A 99 -18.00 -8.88 13.78
CA ASP A 99 -18.59 -9.82 14.75
C ASP A 99 -18.49 -9.34 16.20
N ASP A 100 -17.74 -8.27 16.51
CA ASP A 100 -17.70 -7.67 17.83
C ASP A 100 -17.53 -6.14 17.81
N PHE A 101 -17.90 -5.46 18.89
CA PHE A 101 -17.75 -4.01 18.99
C PHE A 101 -17.61 -3.58 20.45
N GLY A 102 -16.52 -2.84 20.71
CA GLY A 102 -16.15 -2.41 22.06
C GLY A 102 -15.86 -3.60 22.96
N ASP A 103 -16.33 -3.53 24.21
CA ASP A 103 -16.22 -4.61 25.20
C ASP A 103 -17.45 -5.56 25.17
N SER A 104 -18.18 -5.63 24.05
CA SER A 104 -19.42 -6.39 23.92
C SER A 104 -19.42 -7.29 22.68
N LEU A 105 -20.33 -8.28 22.67
CA LEU A 105 -20.60 -9.13 21.51
C LEU A 105 -21.47 -8.44 20.45
N SER A 106 -21.88 -7.18 20.64
CA SER A 106 -22.66 -6.49 19.60
C SER A 106 -21.77 -6.15 18.41
N SER A 107 -22.28 -6.18 17.19
CA SER A 107 -21.52 -5.81 16.00
C SER A 107 -21.93 -4.43 15.48
N ARG A 108 -20.96 -3.69 14.92
CA ARG A 108 -21.20 -2.38 14.29
C ARG A 108 -20.43 -2.28 12.97
N ILE A 109 -21.08 -1.77 11.93
CA ILE A 109 -20.44 -1.42 10.66
C ILE A 109 -20.74 0.04 10.30
N ARG A 110 -19.68 0.78 9.99
CA ARG A 110 -19.64 2.12 9.44
C ARG A 110 -18.91 2.06 8.13
N PHE A 111 -19.54 2.60 7.09
CA PHE A 111 -18.88 2.80 5.82
C PHE A 111 -19.49 3.97 5.07
N THR A 112 -18.74 4.45 4.09
CA THR A 112 -19.20 5.48 3.14
C THR A 112 -19.25 4.88 1.74
N SER A 113 -20.43 4.93 1.11
CA SER A 113 -20.58 4.49 -0.28
C SER A 113 -20.05 5.55 -1.23
N ALA A 114 -18.98 5.26 -1.99
CA ALA A 114 -18.41 6.25 -2.91
C ALA A 114 -19.37 6.62 -4.06
N ASN A 115 -20.04 5.62 -4.65
CA ASN A 115 -20.86 5.80 -5.86
C ASN A 115 -22.36 5.59 -5.62
N GLY A 116 -22.79 5.29 -4.39
CA GLY A 116 -24.14 4.83 -4.12
C GLY A 116 -24.37 3.44 -4.71
N GLY A 117 -25.64 3.02 -4.77
CA GLY A 117 -26.05 1.74 -5.33
C GLY A 117 -26.82 0.87 -4.35
N ASP A 118 -26.98 -0.39 -4.73
CA ASP A 118 -27.73 -1.38 -3.95
C ASP A 118 -26.79 -2.22 -3.09
N PHE A 119 -27.17 -2.39 -1.83
CA PHE A 119 -26.42 -3.09 -0.80
C PHE A 119 -27.32 -4.14 -0.12
N VAL A 120 -26.69 -5.16 0.43
CA VAL A 120 -27.33 -6.17 1.28
C VAL A 120 -26.62 -6.20 2.61
N ILE A 121 -27.37 -6.01 3.68
CA ILE A 121 -26.93 -6.27 5.05
C ILE A 121 -27.30 -7.72 5.38
N ALA A 122 -26.31 -8.54 5.72
CA ALA A 122 -26.54 -9.89 6.21
C ALA A 122 -26.29 -9.94 7.73
N VAL A 123 -27.19 -10.61 8.43
CA VAL A 123 -27.13 -10.83 9.87
C VAL A 123 -26.92 -12.33 10.09
N ASP A 124 -25.76 -12.67 10.59
CA ASP A 124 -25.37 -14.04 10.93
C ASP A 124 -25.36 -14.21 12.46
N ALA A 125 -25.72 -15.40 12.91
CA ALA A 125 -25.66 -15.85 14.29
C ALA A 125 -24.54 -16.89 14.42
N VAL A 126 -23.52 -16.53 15.18
CA VAL A 126 -22.46 -17.43 15.61
C VAL A 126 -22.82 -17.82 17.06
N PHE A 127 -22.72 -19.10 17.41
CA PHE A 127 -23.05 -19.64 18.74
C PHE A 127 -24.41 -19.19 19.34
N MET A 128 -25.44 -20.03 19.23
CA MET A 128 -26.70 -19.81 19.95
C MET A 128 -26.44 -19.91 21.47
N LEU A 129 -26.73 -18.84 22.21
CA LEU A 129 -26.44 -18.76 23.65
C LEU A 129 -27.51 -19.50 24.49
N ASP A 130 -28.72 -19.67 23.93
CA ASP A 130 -29.77 -20.53 24.49
C ASP A 130 -30.38 -21.45 23.42
N GLU A 131 -29.83 -22.66 23.29
CA GLU A 131 -30.30 -23.69 22.35
C GLU A 131 -31.73 -24.21 22.68
N LYS A 132 -32.31 -23.88 23.84
CA LYS A 132 -33.66 -24.33 24.23
C LYS A 132 -34.75 -23.34 23.85
N ALA A 133 -34.39 -22.09 23.58
CA ALA A 133 -35.32 -21.09 23.11
C ALA A 133 -35.55 -21.30 21.61
N GLY A 134 -36.70 -21.87 21.24
CA GLY A 134 -37.09 -22.05 19.82
C GLY A 134 -37.24 -20.75 19.01
N ARG A 135 -36.84 -19.59 19.58
CA ARG A 135 -36.76 -18.26 18.95
C ARG A 135 -35.61 -17.47 19.56
N ALA A 136 -34.81 -16.83 18.71
CA ALA A 136 -33.82 -15.81 19.07
C ALA A 136 -34.23 -14.44 18.54
N ARG A 137 -33.85 -13.37 19.23
CA ARG A 137 -34.17 -11.98 18.91
C ARG A 137 -32.92 -11.18 18.64
N PHE A 138 -33.02 -10.27 17.70
CA PHE A 138 -31.97 -9.30 17.41
C PHE A 138 -32.56 -7.92 17.13
N ARG A 139 -31.70 -6.91 17.31
CA ARG A 139 -31.99 -5.52 16.99
C ARG A 139 -30.98 -5.05 15.94
N LEU A 140 -31.47 -4.69 14.76
CA LEU A 140 -30.68 -4.09 13.68
C LEU A 140 -31.09 -2.62 13.54
N SER A 141 -30.15 -1.69 13.71
CA SER A 141 -30.41 -0.25 13.52
C SER A 141 -29.53 0.27 12.38
N VAL A 142 -30.12 0.97 11.42
CA VAL A 142 -29.39 1.69 10.38
C VAL A 142 -29.65 3.18 10.55
N ALA A 143 -28.59 3.95 10.69
CA ALA A 143 -28.65 5.40 10.82
C ALA A 143 -27.76 6.06 9.78
N ASN A 144 -28.20 7.21 9.27
CA ASN A 144 -27.28 8.09 8.56
C ASN A 144 -26.25 8.57 9.59
N GLU A 145 -24.97 8.48 9.23
CA GLU A 145 -23.90 9.07 10.01
C GLU A 145 -23.34 10.21 9.17
N GLU A 146 -23.25 11.41 9.75
CA GLU A 146 -22.37 12.40 9.13
C GLU A 146 -20.98 11.79 9.15
N ARG A 147 -20.37 11.63 7.97
CA ARG A 147 -19.00 11.10 7.84
C ARG A 147 -18.16 11.78 8.89
N ARG A 148 -17.76 11.03 9.92
CA ARG A 148 -16.99 11.61 11.00
C ARG A 148 -15.70 12.08 10.40
N ALA A 149 -15.52 13.40 10.34
CA ALA A 149 -14.27 13.95 9.86
C ALA A 149 -13.19 13.47 10.82
N LEU A 150 -12.28 12.62 10.30
CA LEU A 150 -11.06 12.29 11.03
C LEU A 150 -10.40 13.60 11.46
N PRO A 151 -9.73 13.62 12.63
CA PRO A 151 -8.99 14.79 13.05
C PRO A 151 -8.09 15.31 11.92
N PRO A 152 -7.94 16.65 11.80
CA PRO A 152 -7.00 17.21 10.84
C PRO A 152 -5.61 16.61 11.08
N PRO A 153 -4.83 16.38 10.01
CA PRO A 153 -3.51 15.79 10.15
C PRO A 153 -2.62 16.68 11.02
N LYS A 154 -1.89 16.04 11.94
CA LYS A 154 -0.92 16.72 12.81
C LYS A 154 0.35 17.05 12.01
N PRO A 155 1.13 18.08 12.34
CA PRO A 155 2.45 18.24 11.72
C PRO A 155 3.33 17.01 11.99
N LEU A 156 4.02 16.51 10.96
CA LEU A 156 5.06 15.49 11.12
C LEU A 156 6.37 16.17 11.50
N ASP A 157 6.94 15.81 12.65
CA ASP A 157 8.27 16.28 13.04
C ASP A 157 9.35 15.48 12.28
N MET A 158 10.26 16.20 11.62
CA MET A 158 11.35 15.63 10.81
C MET A 158 12.71 15.66 11.52
N THR A 159 12.76 16.16 12.75
CA THR A 159 13.99 16.40 13.51
C THR A 159 14.17 15.39 14.64
N GLU A 160 13.07 14.99 15.26
CA GLU A 160 13.08 14.03 16.37
C GLU A 160 12.01 12.95 16.21
N SER A 161 12.12 11.89 17.02
CA SER A 161 11.07 10.87 17.08
C SER A 161 9.92 11.34 17.95
N MET A 162 8.71 11.23 17.43
CA MET A 162 7.47 11.53 18.14
C MET A 162 6.77 10.26 18.61
N THR A 163 5.81 10.41 19.54
CA THR A 163 4.93 9.33 19.99
C THR A 163 3.50 9.62 19.55
N GLY A 164 2.82 8.61 19.01
CA GLY A 164 1.39 8.63 18.73
C GLY A 164 0.65 7.66 19.63
N THR A 165 -0.60 8.00 19.95
CA THR A 165 -1.53 7.13 20.67
C THR A 165 -2.84 7.12 19.91
N PHE A 166 -3.37 5.94 19.63
CA PHE A 166 -4.68 5.79 18.99
C PHE A 166 -5.78 6.00 20.02
N ALA A 167 -6.74 6.87 19.73
CA ALA A 167 -7.92 7.10 20.54
C ALA A 167 -9.17 6.66 19.75
N GLU A 168 -10.31 6.50 20.43
CA GLU A 168 -11.61 6.24 19.77
C GLU A 168 -11.94 7.29 18.70
N ARG A 169 -11.37 8.50 18.80
CA ARG A 169 -11.55 9.53 17.78
C ARG A 169 -10.85 9.31 16.45
N ASP A 170 -9.93 8.38 16.44
CA ASP A 170 -9.09 8.05 15.29
C ASP A 170 -9.70 6.90 14.47
N GLU A 171 -10.84 6.34 14.89
CA GLU A 171 -11.58 5.34 14.13
C GLU A 171 -12.03 5.90 12.78
N ALA A 172 -11.57 5.27 11.70
CA ALA A 172 -11.82 5.72 10.33
C ALA A 172 -13.12 5.17 9.76
N ASP A 173 -13.27 3.85 9.74
CA ASP A 173 -14.43 3.06 9.32
C ASP A 173 -14.26 1.64 9.91
N ASP A 174 -15.28 0.79 9.82
CA ASP A 174 -15.26 -0.48 10.56
C ASP A 174 -14.27 -1.54 10.04
N ASP A 175 -13.87 -1.48 8.76
CA ASP A 175 -12.79 -2.33 8.24
C ASP A 175 -11.41 -1.66 8.30
N ALA A 176 -11.38 -0.34 8.52
CA ALA A 176 -10.21 0.49 8.38
C ALA A 176 -9.36 0.60 9.66
N GLY A 177 -9.95 0.28 10.83
CA GLY A 177 -9.26 0.38 12.12
C GLY A 177 -9.05 1.83 12.60
N LEU A 178 -8.04 2.02 13.46
CA LEU A 178 -7.68 3.33 14.03
C LEU A 178 -6.59 3.98 13.17
N VAL A 179 -6.76 5.27 12.84
CA VAL A 179 -5.89 6.01 11.94
C VAL A 179 -5.42 7.33 12.55
N GLN A 180 -4.10 7.49 12.62
CA GLN A 180 -3.45 8.76 12.93
C GLN A 180 -2.87 9.37 11.65
N ARG A 181 -3.08 10.67 11.44
CA ARG A 181 -2.67 11.37 10.21
C ARG A 181 -1.64 12.45 10.52
N TYR A 182 -0.60 12.50 9.71
CA TYR A 182 0.45 13.50 9.79
C TYR A 182 0.67 14.20 8.46
N ALA A 183 0.89 15.51 8.48
CA ALA A 183 1.13 16.33 7.30
C ALA A 183 2.57 16.84 7.28
N PHE A 184 3.17 16.87 6.10
CA PHE A 184 4.44 17.55 5.84
C PHE A 184 4.50 18.05 4.40
N ARG A 185 5.42 18.98 4.14
CA ARG A 185 5.71 19.47 2.79
C ARG A 185 7.04 18.92 2.32
N ALA A 186 7.11 18.61 1.03
CA ALA A 186 8.34 18.21 0.39
C ALA A 186 8.47 18.74 -1.04
N GLU A 187 9.68 18.68 -1.56
CA GLU A 187 10.05 18.95 -2.94
C GLU A 187 10.19 17.66 -3.74
N ALA A 188 10.04 17.76 -5.06
CA ALA A 188 10.23 16.63 -5.96
C ALA A 188 11.65 16.05 -5.80
N GLY A 189 11.73 14.72 -5.70
CA GLY A 189 13.01 14.02 -5.55
C GLY A 189 13.58 14.04 -4.11
N GLN A 190 12.92 14.68 -3.15
CA GLN A 190 13.29 14.53 -1.74
C GLN A 190 13.00 13.11 -1.26
N ARG A 191 13.85 12.64 -0.34
CA ARG A 191 13.73 11.32 0.26
C ARG A 191 13.13 11.44 1.65
N ILE A 192 12.14 10.61 1.94
CA ILE A 192 11.64 10.42 3.30
C ILE A 192 12.06 9.05 3.82
N VAL A 193 12.58 9.02 5.05
CA VAL A 193 12.81 7.80 5.83
C VAL A 193 11.91 7.85 7.05
N LEU A 194 11.17 6.77 7.28
CA LEU A 194 10.23 6.61 8.38
C LEU A 194 10.66 5.42 9.22
N ASP A 195 10.92 5.65 10.50
CA ASP A 195 11.16 4.63 11.51
C ASP A 195 9.91 4.52 12.39
N ILE A 196 9.27 3.35 12.44
CA ILE A 196 8.10 3.11 13.29
C ILE A 196 8.33 1.95 14.25
N ALA A 197 7.86 2.09 15.48
CA ALA A 197 7.86 1.01 16.46
C ALA A 197 6.59 1.02 17.31
N ALA A 198 5.96 -0.15 17.46
CA ALA A 198 4.87 -0.35 18.42
C ALA A 198 5.41 -0.23 19.85
N LEU A 199 4.69 0.48 20.72
CA LEU A 199 5.03 0.59 22.14
C LEU A 199 4.25 -0.46 22.95
N PRO A 200 4.85 -1.03 24.01
CA PRO A 200 4.17 -1.99 24.87
C PRO A 200 2.88 -1.40 25.47
N SER A 201 1.82 -2.20 25.52
CA SER A 201 0.60 -1.86 26.25
C SER A 201 0.89 -1.72 27.74
N VAL A 202 0.28 -0.71 28.37
CA VAL A 202 0.42 -0.46 29.82
C VAL A 202 -0.29 -1.55 30.65
N LYS A 203 -1.26 -2.27 30.07
CA LYS A 203 -1.95 -3.38 30.75
C LYS A 203 -1.04 -4.61 30.80
N ILE A 204 -0.71 -5.06 32.00
CA ILE A 204 0.07 -6.28 32.25
C ILE A 204 -0.75 -7.50 31.79
N GLY A 205 -0.16 -8.36 30.95
CA GLY A 205 -0.77 -9.63 30.49
C GLY A 205 -1.50 -9.57 29.15
N SER A 206 -1.64 -8.41 28.52
CA SER A 206 -2.14 -8.31 27.14
C SER A 206 -1.04 -8.59 26.12
N GLU A 207 -1.39 -9.27 25.02
CA GLU A 207 -0.48 -9.42 23.87
C GLU A 207 0.04 -8.04 23.40
N PRO A 208 1.31 -7.95 22.97
CA PRO A 208 1.85 -6.72 22.41
C PRO A 208 1.03 -6.33 21.16
N PRO A 209 0.74 -5.03 20.97
CA PRO A 209 0.00 -4.59 19.80
C PRO A 209 0.82 -4.90 18.54
N SER A 210 0.13 -5.25 17.45
CA SER A 210 0.74 -5.35 16.13
C SER A 210 1.37 -4.02 15.72
N LEU A 211 2.37 -4.11 14.85
CA LEU A 211 3.01 -2.95 14.24
C LEU A 211 2.01 -2.19 13.36
N PRO A 212 1.87 -0.86 13.53
CA PRO A 212 1.02 -0.08 12.65
C PRO A 212 1.54 -0.05 11.22
N GLU A 213 0.61 -0.02 10.26
CA GLU A 213 0.88 0.12 8.84
C GLU A 213 1.08 1.60 8.47
N LEU A 214 1.86 1.86 7.42
CA LEU A 214 2.17 3.20 6.91
C LEU A 214 1.68 3.36 5.48
N GLU A 215 0.83 4.37 5.24
CA GLU A 215 0.38 4.78 3.90
C GLU A 215 0.76 6.25 3.66
N LEU A 216 1.23 6.59 2.47
CA LEU A 216 1.64 7.96 2.14
C LEU A 216 0.80 8.54 1.01
N HIS A 217 0.03 9.57 1.31
CA HIS A 217 -0.84 10.23 0.33
C HIS A 217 -0.26 11.58 -0.08
N ARG A 218 -0.38 11.93 -1.35
CA ARG A 218 -0.17 13.31 -1.81
C ARG A 218 -1.52 14.00 -1.86
N ALA A 219 -1.61 15.27 -1.48
CA ALA A 219 -2.90 15.95 -1.39
C ALA A 219 -3.65 16.06 -2.73
N ASP A 220 -2.93 15.99 -3.85
CA ASP A 220 -3.41 16.12 -5.24
C ASP A 220 -3.50 14.80 -6.02
N GLN A 221 -3.11 13.67 -5.43
CA GLN A 221 -3.11 12.34 -6.07
C GLN A 221 -3.63 11.26 -5.11
N PRO A 222 -4.23 10.17 -5.63
CA PRO A 222 -4.51 8.99 -4.80
C PRO A 222 -3.23 8.47 -4.13
N GLY A 223 -3.39 7.84 -2.96
CA GLY A 223 -2.28 7.47 -2.08
C GLY A 223 -1.28 6.49 -2.69
N ILE A 224 -0.03 6.63 -2.30
CA ILE A 224 1.04 5.64 -2.50
C ILE A 224 1.11 4.82 -1.20
N GLU A 225 0.65 3.57 -1.24
CA GLU A 225 0.90 2.63 -0.14
C GLU A 225 2.42 2.43 -0.01
N LEU A 226 2.98 2.61 1.19
CA LEU A 226 4.40 2.37 1.40
C LEU A 226 4.58 0.90 1.78
N GLU A 227 5.32 0.16 0.97
CA GLU A 227 5.69 -1.20 1.33
C GLU A 227 6.61 -1.19 2.57
N LEU A 228 6.08 -1.66 3.70
CA LEU A 228 6.88 -1.94 4.88
C LEU A 228 7.62 -3.28 4.67
N PRO A 229 8.95 -3.35 4.84
CA PRO A 229 9.76 -4.53 4.54
C PRO A 229 9.46 -5.75 5.44
N ALA A 230 8.57 -5.61 6.43
CA ALA A 230 8.17 -6.72 7.31
C ALA A 230 6.67 -6.68 7.62
N LYS A 231 5.82 -7.19 6.72
CA LYS A 231 4.47 -7.68 7.08
C LYS A 231 4.53 -8.98 7.90
N ARG A 232 5.51 -9.14 8.80
CA ARG A 232 5.54 -10.27 9.74
C ARG A 232 4.72 -9.89 10.96
N ARG A 233 3.69 -10.67 11.29
CA ARG A 233 2.81 -10.47 12.47
C ARG A 233 3.55 -10.25 13.79
N THR A 234 4.83 -10.62 13.89
CA THR A 234 5.66 -10.50 15.11
C THR A 234 6.63 -9.31 15.09
N ALA A 235 6.73 -8.55 14.00
CA ALA A 235 7.59 -7.39 13.97
C ALA A 235 7.02 -6.29 14.87
N THR A 236 7.84 -5.68 15.71
CA THR A 236 7.45 -4.56 16.59
C THR A 236 8.10 -3.24 16.20
N ALA A 237 8.97 -3.26 15.19
CA ALA A 237 9.54 -2.08 14.56
C ALA A 237 9.82 -2.33 13.07
N ALA A 238 9.72 -1.27 12.26
CA ALA A 238 10.09 -1.29 10.86
C ALA A 238 10.63 0.07 10.41
N ARG A 239 11.30 0.06 9.27
CA ARG A 239 11.72 1.26 8.54
C ARG A 239 11.13 1.23 7.14
N ALA A 240 10.48 2.31 6.73
CA ALA A 240 10.10 2.58 5.34
C ALA A 240 10.98 3.68 4.76
N MET A 241 11.20 3.64 3.45
CA MET A 241 11.83 4.73 2.72
C MET A 241 11.18 4.88 1.35
N THR A 242 11.05 6.11 0.88
CA THR A 242 10.61 6.37 -0.50
C THR A 242 11.13 7.73 -1.00
N ILE A 243 11.12 7.91 -2.32
CA ILE A 243 11.33 9.22 -2.95
C ILE A 243 9.99 9.82 -3.32
N LEU A 244 9.87 11.10 -3.02
CA LEU A 244 8.67 11.85 -3.20
C LEU A 244 8.57 12.29 -4.67
N PRO A 245 7.52 11.85 -5.41
CA PRO A 245 7.45 12.02 -6.86
C PRO A 245 7.22 13.46 -7.32
N GLY A 246 6.88 14.37 -6.41
CA GLY A 246 6.57 15.76 -6.75
C GLY A 246 6.71 16.67 -5.56
N ALA A 247 6.81 17.97 -5.83
CA ALA A 247 6.71 18.96 -4.78
C ALA A 247 5.24 19.08 -4.34
N GLY A 248 5.00 19.25 -3.04
CA GLY A 248 3.65 19.44 -2.53
C GLY A 248 3.46 19.03 -1.07
N ASP A 249 2.18 18.98 -0.69
CA ASP A 249 1.74 18.56 0.63
C ASP A 249 1.46 17.06 0.64
N TYR A 250 2.01 16.39 1.65
CA TYR A 250 1.91 14.96 1.86
C TYR A 250 1.21 14.66 3.18
N ILE A 251 0.39 13.61 3.20
CA ILE A 251 -0.25 13.04 4.38
C ILE A 251 0.26 11.63 4.61
N LEU A 252 1.02 11.44 5.69
CA LEU A 252 1.34 10.11 6.22
C LEU A 252 0.17 9.63 7.08
N VAL A 253 -0.35 8.46 6.76
CA VAL A 253 -1.40 7.76 7.48
C VAL A 253 -0.75 6.59 8.21
N VAL A 254 -0.89 6.58 9.54
CA VAL A 254 -0.46 5.48 10.40
C VAL A 254 -1.72 4.73 10.82
N ARG A 255 -1.85 3.47 10.41
CA ARG A 255 -3.05 2.64 10.61
C ARG A 255 -2.78 1.51 11.59
N GLN A 256 -3.69 1.33 12.55
CA GLN A 256 -3.74 0.17 13.41
C GLN A 256 -4.98 -0.63 13.11
N SER A 257 -4.80 -1.83 12.56
CA SER A 257 -5.89 -2.76 12.24
C SER A 257 -6.55 -3.30 13.52
N GLU A 258 -5.79 -3.43 14.61
CA GLU A 258 -6.36 -3.73 15.92
C GLU A 258 -7.16 -2.53 16.47
N ARG A 259 -8.45 -2.74 16.72
CA ARG A 259 -9.36 -1.74 17.29
C ARG A 259 -9.15 -1.60 18.81
N ARG A 260 -7.94 -1.26 19.23
CA ARG A 260 -7.56 -1.11 20.65
C ARG A 260 -7.14 0.34 20.94
N PRO A 261 -8.09 1.23 21.27
CA PRO A 261 -7.77 2.56 21.77
C PRO A 261 -6.81 2.50 22.97
N GLY A 262 -5.88 3.45 23.04
CA GLY A 262 -4.82 3.50 24.05
C GLY A 262 -3.51 2.83 23.63
N THR A 263 -3.48 2.07 22.54
CA THR A 263 -2.23 1.59 21.94
C THR A 263 -1.41 2.76 21.42
N SER A 264 -0.08 2.65 21.53
CA SER A 264 0.84 3.73 21.18
C SER A 264 1.99 3.24 20.32
N TYR A 265 2.60 4.16 19.57
CA TYR A 265 3.77 3.90 18.73
C TYR A 265 4.75 5.06 18.80
N ARG A 266 6.00 4.79 18.45
CA ARG A 266 7.03 5.79 18.17
C ARG A 266 7.19 5.92 16.66
N LEU A 267 7.27 7.15 16.18
CA LEU A 267 7.50 7.48 14.77
C LEU A 267 8.66 8.47 14.67
N GLY A 268 9.73 8.09 13.99
CA GLY A 268 10.79 8.99 13.56
C GLY A 268 10.65 9.25 12.06
N ALA A 269 10.76 10.50 11.64
CA ALA A 269 10.80 10.86 10.24
C ALA A 269 12.04 11.69 9.94
N LYS A 270 12.63 11.48 8.77
CA LYS A 270 13.71 12.32 8.24
C LYS A 270 13.44 12.61 6.79
N LEU A 271 13.48 13.88 6.45
CA LEU A 271 13.38 14.39 5.08
C LEU A 271 14.72 15.00 4.71
N TRP A 272 15.31 14.57 3.60
CA TRP A 272 16.49 15.24 3.06
C TRP A 272 16.45 15.29 1.54
N SER A 273 16.98 16.39 1.02
CA SER A 273 17.24 16.53 -0.41
C SER A 273 18.45 15.68 -0.76
N VAL A 274 18.29 14.70 -1.64
CA VAL A 274 19.45 14.09 -2.29
C VAL A 274 19.89 15.08 -3.36
N ALA A 275 21.06 15.70 -3.18
CA ALA A 275 21.60 16.57 -4.22
C ALA A 275 21.76 15.75 -5.51
N PRO A 276 21.42 16.32 -6.69
CA PRO A 276 21.77 15.68 -7.96
C PRO A 276 23.26 15.33 -7.94
N GLN A 277 23.59 14.05 -8.11
CA GLN A 277 25.00 13.68 -8.19
C GLN A 277 25.55 14.24 -9.50
N THR A 278 26.56 15.11 -9.41
CA THR A 278 27.38 15.42 -10.58
C THR A 278 28.10 14.15 -10.98
N ALA A 279 27.95 13.73 -12.24
CA ALA A 279 28.62 12.57 -12.80
C ALA A 279 30.11 12.59 -12.43
N ARG A 280 30.57 11.56 -11.73
CA ARG A 280 31.98 11.43 -11.35
C ARG A 280 32.80 11.06 -12.57
N ALA A 281 34.03 11.56 -12.68
CA ALA A 281 34.89 11.22 -13.82
C ALA A 281 35.30 9.73 -13.79
N LEU A 282 35.11 9.06 -14.92
CA LEU A 282 35.55 7.69 -15.18
C LEU A 282 36.43 7.67 -16.44
N ARG A 283 37.49 6.86 -16.42
CA ARG A 283 38.41 6.72 -17.54
C ARG A 283 38.55 5.27 -17.96
N VAL A 284 38.83 5.06 -19.24
CA VAL A 284 39.22 3.75 -19.76
C VAL A 284 40.53 3.32 -19.08
N GLY A 285 40.59 2.06 -18.63
CA GLY A 285 41.71 1.49 -17.89
C GLY A 285 41.65 1.70 -16.38
N GLU A 286 40.60 2.34 -15.87
CA GLU A 286 40.43 2.60 -14.44
C GLU A 286 39.50 1.57 -13.77
N THR A 287 39.83 1.25 -12.52
CA THR A 287 38.94 0.54 -11.58
C THR A 287 38.52 1.52 -10.48
N LYS A 288 37.22 1.70 -10.30
CA LYS A 288 36.64 2.49 -9.23
C LYS A 288 36.02 1.57 -8.18
N ALA A 289 36.38 1.79 -6.92
CA ALA A 289 35.64 1.22 -5.80
C ALA A 289 34.55 2.20 -5.37
N GLY A 290 33.42 1.66 -4.94
CA GLY A 290 32.32 2.44 -4.38
C GLY A 290 31.52 1.61 -3.39
N GLU A 291 30.58 2.25 -2.74
CA GLU A 291 29.60 1.61 -1.88
C GLU A 291 28.26 2.25 -2.17
N PHE A 292 27.27 1.43 -2.51
CA PHE A 292 25.90 1.89 -2.51
C PHE A 292 25.44 2.00 -1.08
N THR A 293 24.73 3.08 -0.79
CA THR A 293 24.08 3.26 0.50
C THR A 293 22.65 3.69 0.27
N PHE A 294 21.83 3.58 1.32
CA PHE A 294 20.51 4.20 1.32
C PHE A 294 20.56 5.74 1.33
N ALA A 295 21.71 6.37 1.06
CA ALA A 295 21.80 7.81 0.82
C ALA A 295 21.97 8.15 -0.67
N ASP A 296 22.22 7.17 -1.54
CA ASP A 296 22.38 7.41 -2.97
C ASP A 296 21.08 7.89 -3.64
N PRO A 297 21.18 8.67 -4.74
CA PRO A 297 20.01 9.11 -5.50
C PRO A 297 19.29 7.91 -6.10
N GLN A 298 17.98 8.01 -6.34
CA GLN A 298 17.24 6.99 -7.11
C GLN A 298 16.74 7.54 -8.43
N THR A 299 16.59 6.66 -9.41
CA THR A 299 15.97 6.98 -10.69
C THR A 299 14.50 7.36 -10.47
N ASN A 300 13.98 8.29 -11.27
CA ASN A 300 12.58 8.73 -11.17
C ASN A 300 11.57 7.71 -11.75
N GLY A 301 12.01 6.50 -12.11
CA GLY A 301 11.21 5.50 -12.83
C GLY A 301 11.09 5.74 -14.35
N ASP A 302 11.77 6.77 -14.89
CA ASP A 302 11.66 7.14 -16.32
C ASP A 302 12.39 6.18 -17.29
N PHE A 303 13.09 5.16 -16.79
CA PHE A 303 13.86 4.20 -17.60
C PHE A 303 13.14 2.86 -17.76
N GLY A 304 11.87 2.85 -18.19
CA GLY A 304 11.09 1.64 -18.51
C GLY A 304 10.06 1.23 -17.44
N GLU A 305 9.63 -0.04 -17.43
CA GLU A 305 8.69 -0.61 -16.43
C GLU A 305 9.33 -0.82 -15.04
N ASP A 306 10.44 -0.14 -14.76
CA ASP A 306 11.30 -0.45 -13.64
C ASP A 306 11.08 0.49 -12.44
N PRO A 307 11.01 -0.04 -11.21
CA PRO A 307 10.80 0.76 -10.01
C PRO A 307 11.95 1.74 -9.75
N GLN A 308 11.71 2.73 -8.89
CA GLN A 308 12.74 3.66 -8.41
C GLN A 308 13.93 2.87 -7.84
N ARG A 309 15.13 3.08 -8.40
CA ARG A 309 16.36 2.34 -8.01
C ARG A 309 17.46 3.28 -7.62
N LEU A 310 18.21 2.93 -6.58
CA LEU A 310 19.44 3.64 -6.22
C LEU A 310 20.39 3.64 -7.41
N TYR A 311 21.11 4.72 -7.63
CA TYR A 311 22.13 4.79 -8.66
C TYR A 311 23.32 5.64 -8.20
N GLN A 312 24.46 5.40 -8.81
CA GLN A 312 25.58 6.34 -8.83
C GLN A 312 25.95 6.59 -10.29
N GLU A 313 26.35 7.83 -10.58
CA GLU A 313 26.58 8.28 -11.95
C GLU A 313 28.05 8.60 -12.23
N TRP A 314 28.51 8.14 -13.40
CA TRP A 314 29.84 8.39 -13.93
C TRP A 314 29.81 8.98 -15.33
N SER A 315 30.74 9.88 -15.64
CA SER A 315 30.98 10.42 -16.98
C SER A 315 32.20 9.74 -17.59
N LEU A 316 32.04 9.11 -18.76
CA LEU A 316 33.09 8.39 -19.48
C LEU A 316 33.34 9.04 -20.84
N PRO A 317 34.48 9.74 -21.03
CA PRO A 317 34.89 10.24 -22.34
C PRO A 317 35.21 9.07 -23.29
N VAL A 318 34.68 9.11 -24.51
CA VAL A 318 34.82 8.05 -25.51
C VAL A 318 35.12 8.59 -26.90
N ARG A 319 35.77 7.76 -27.71
CA ARG A 319 36.10 8.02 -29.11
C ARG A 319 35.45 6.99 -30.02
N ARG A 320 34.94 7.43 -31.17
CA ARG A 320 34.42 6.58 -32.24
C ARG A 320 35.41 5.48 -32.58
N GLY A 321 34.91 4.26 -32.66
CA GLY A 321 35.67 3.05 -32.97
C GLY A 321 36.28 2.35 -31.75
N GLN A 322 36.25 2.94 -30.55
CA GLN A 322 36.66 2.22 -29.34
C GLN A 322 35.71 1.05 -29.06
N ALA A 323 36.26 -0.11 -28.75
CA ALA A 323 35.51 -1.21 -28.15
C ALA A 323 35.80 -1.23 -26.66
N LEU A 324 34.77 -1.18 -25.84
CA LEU A 324 34.88 -1.10 -24.38
C LEU A 324 34.14 -2.26 -23.73
N ARG A 325 34.62 -2.65 -22.56
CA ARG A 325 33.94 -3.52 -21.60
C ARG A 325 33.81 -2.79 -20.28
N LEU A 326 32.59 -2.69 -19.77
CA LEU A 326 32.30 -2.24 -18.41
C LEU A 326 31.93 -3.46 -17.57
N GLU A 327 32.46 -3.53 -16.37
CA GLU A 327 32.16 -4.62 -15.43
C GLU A 327 31.82 -4.01 -14.08
N LEU A 328 30.63 -4.33 -13.57
CA LEU A 328 30.16 -3.93 -12.24
C LEU A 328 30.05 -5.17 -11.37
N CYS A 329 30.85 -5.16 -10.31
CA CYS A 329 31.02 -6.28 -9.40
C CYS A 329 30.51 -5.89 -8.02
N GLY A 330 29.48 -6.58 -7.53
CA GLY A 330 28.91 -6.38 -6.20
C GLY A 330 29.43 -7.37 -5.17
N ALA A 331 29.21 -7.09 -3.88
CA ALA A 331 29.20 -8.14 -2.86
C ALA A 331 28.08 -9.17 -3.13
N ASP A 332 28.12 -10.36 -2.51
CA ASP A 332 27.23 -11.49 -2.83
C ASP A 332 25.71 -11.20 -2.75
N SER A 333 25.32 -10.19 -1.96
CA SER A 333 23.94 -9.71 -1.81
C SER A 333 23.52 -8.66 -2.83
N LEU A 334 24.49 -7.99 -3.46
CA LEU A 334 24.25 -6.90 -4.39
C LEU A 334 23.90 -7.47 -5.77
N ASP A 335 22.77 -7.02 -6.28
CA ASP A 335 22.23 -7.36 -7.59
C ASP A 335 22.53 -6.20 -8.54
N ALA A 336 23.54 -6.33 -9.40
CA ALA A 336 24.21 -5.19 -10.01
C ALA A 336 23.71 -4.93 -11.43
N MET A 337 23.37 -3.67 -11.73
CA MET A 337 22.92 -3.23 -13.06
C MET A 337 23.77 -2.07 -13.59
N ILE A 338 24.05 -2.07 -14.89
CA ILE A 338 24.72 -0.98 -15.63
C ILE A 338 23.76 -0.43 -16.70
N GLN A 339 23.60 0.88 -16.76
CA GLN A 339 22.88 1.58 -17.84
C GLN A 339 23.76 2.65 -18.47
N LEU A 340 23.70 2.76 -19.81
CA LEU A 340 24.41 3.77 -20.58
C LEU A 340 23.44 4.76 -21.21
N LEU A 341 23.63 6.04 -20.92
CA LEU A 341 22.84 7.13 -21.49
C LEU A 341 23.70 7.98 -22.43
N GLY A 342 23.12 8.31 -23.59
CA GLY A 342 23.69 9.23 -24.57
C GLY A 342 23.02 10.59 -24.51
N SER A 343 23.80 11.67 -24.60
CA SER A 343 23.26 13.02 -24.73
C SER A 343 22.69 13.23 -26.13
N THR A 344 21.37 13.39 -26.24
CA THR A 344 20.74 13.95 -27.44
C THR A 344 20.09 15.29 -27.10
N ALA A 345 19.82 16.12 -28.11
CA ALA A 345 19.27 17.46 -27.95
C ALA A 345 17.86 17.52 -27.32
N ILE A 346 17.25 16.38 -26.99
CA ILE A 346 15.90 16.26 -26.36
C ILE A 346 15.94 15.31 -25.14
N GLY A 347 17.12 15.14 -24.51
CA GLY A 347 17.25 14.38 -23.26
C GLY A 347 18.02 13.06 -23.40
N ASP A 348 18.11 12.36 -22.27
CA ASP A 348 18.90 11.14 -22.12
C ASP A 348 18.22 9.96 -22.82
N ARG A 349 18.92 9.34 -23.79
CA ARG A 349 18.46 8.09 -24.40
C ARG A 349 19.26 6.92 -23.85
N LEU A 350 18.57 5.87 -23.40
CA LEU A 350 19.20 4.58 -23.11
C LEU A 350 19.83 4.00 -24.37
N LEU A 351 21.16 3.86 -24.35
CA LEU A 351 21.95 3.31 -25.45
C LEU A 351 22.15 1.81 -25.29
N ALA A 352 22.39 1.37 -24.06
CA ALA A 352 22.57 -0.03 -23.70
C ALA A 352 22.38 -0.23 -22.20
N GLN A 353 22.08 -1.46 -21.80
CA GLN A 353 22.01 -1.86 -20.40
C GLN A 353 22.48 -3.30 -20.24
N ALA A 354 22.98 -3.61 -19.05
CA ALA A 354 23.25 -4.96 -18.60
C ALA A 354 22.70 -5.11 -17.18
N ASP A 355 22.02 -6.22 -16.97
CA ASP A 355 21.51 -6.68 -15.68
C ASP A 355 21.85 -8.18 -15.65
N ASP A 356 22.62 -8.60 -14.66
CA ASP A 356 23.27 -9.91 -14.57
C ASP A 356 24.30 -10.27 -15.67
N LEU A 357 25.13 -11.28 -15.35
CA LEU A 357 26.08 -11.89 -16.28
C LEU A 357 25.32 -12.81 -17.25
N PRO A 358 25.48 -12.64 -18.58
CA PRO A 358 25.09 -13.66 -19.54
C PRO A 358 25.85 -14.96 -19.24
N GLY A 359 25.19 -16.12 -19.40
CA GLY A 359 25.69 -17.42 -18.90
C GLY A 359 27.05 -17.90 -19.46
N ASP A 360 27.58 -17.24 -20.48
CA ASP A 360 28.91 -17.50 -21.07
C ASP A 360 29.96 -16.43 -20.75
N GLN A 361 29.59 -15.36 -20.04
CA GLN A 361 30.50 -14.27 -19.69
C GLN A 361 31.08 -14.43 -18.29
N VAL A 362 32.33 -13.98 -18.14
CA VAL A 362 33.07 -13.98 -16.87
C VAL A 362 33.49 -12.55 -16.57
N ALA A 363 32.98 -11.98 -15.47
CA ALA A 363 33.51 -10.73 -14.94
C ALA A 363 34.90 -10.96 -14.33
N SER A 364 35.77 -9.96 -14.36
CA SER A 364 37.13 -10.04 -13.78
C SER A 364 37.15 -10.28 -12.27
N CYS A 365 36.01 -10.08 -11.60
CA CYS A 365 35.78 -10.34 -10.19
C CYS A 365 35.12 -11.71 -9.89
N GLY A 366 34.90 -12.57 -10.90
CA GLY A 366 34.34 -13.92 -10.73
C GLY A 366 32.97 -14.13 -11.38
N LEU A 367 32.43 -15.35 -11.21
CA LEU A 367 31.21 -15.85 -11.86
C LEU A 367 29.91 -15.55 -11.09
N ALA A 368 29.89 -14.55 -10.20
CA ALA A 368 28.66 -14.23 -9.47
C ALA A 368 27.61 -13.75 -10.49
N ARG A 369 26.51 -14.52 -10.63
CA ARG A 369 25.46 -14.23 -11.62
C ARG A 369 24.89 -12.82 -11.53
N ARG A 370 24.94 -12.25 -10.31
CA ARG A 370 24.51 -10.90 -9.94
C ARG A 370 25.45 -9.76 -10.35
N ASN A 371 26.60 -10.06 -10.95
CA ASN A 371 27.47 -9.05 -11.52
C ASN A 371 26.96 -8.63 -12.90
N SER A 372 27.26 -7.40 -13.32
CA SER A 372 26.89 -6.92 -14.65
C SER A 372 28.10 -6.72 -15.53
N VAL A 373 28.03 -7.19 -16.78
CA VAL A 373 29.05 -6.93 -17.80
C VAL A 373 28.38 -6.36 -19.04
N LEU A 374 28.90 -5.21 -19.50
CA LEU A 374 28.40 -4.52 -20.67
C LEU A 374 29.52 -4.29 -21.68
N ASP A 375 29.36 -4.92 -22.83
CA ASP A 375 30.26 -4.82 -23.97
C ASP A 375 29.68 -3.87 -25.03
N LEU A 376 30.49 -2.92 -25.51
CA LEU A 376 30.04 -1.93 -26.49
C LEU A 376 31.11 -1.52 -27.50
N THR A 377 30.64 -1.09 -28.67
CA THR A 377 31.47 -0.40 -29.68
C THR A 377 30.96 1.03 -29.84
N ILE A 378 31.84 2.00 -29.60
CA ILE A 378 31.54 3.41 -29.62
C ILE A 378 31.33 3.88 -31.06
N ARG A 379 30.15 4.41 -31.36
CA ARG A 379 29.80 4.88 -32.70
C ARG A 379 30.22 6.32 -32.96
N ASP A 380 30.23 7.15 -31.92
CA ASP A 380 30.47 8.58 -32.01
C ASP A 380 31.44 9.05 -30.91
N ASN A 381 32.22 10.09 -31.19
CA ASN A 381 33.02 10.76 -30.16
C ASN A 381 32.07 11.45 -29.17
N GLY A 382 32.39 11.45 -27.89
CA GLY A 382 31.58 12.16 -26.90
C GLY A 382 31.86 11.76 -25.46
N VAL A 383 30.90 12.03 -24.60
CA VAL A 383 30.89 11.61 -23.19
C VAL A 383 29.64 10.77 -22.96
N LEU A 384 29.83 9.54 -22.50
CA LEU A 384 28.75 8.68 -22.04
C LEU A 384 28.47 8.95 -20.57
N ARG A 385 27.19 8.88 -20.19
CA ARG A 385 26.78 8.78 -18.78
C ARG A 385 26.58 7.30 -18.46
N VAL A 386 27.25 6.83 -17.42
CA VAL A 386 27.20 5.46 -16.92
C VAL A 386 26.48 5.49 -15.58
N LEU A 387 25.30 4.89 -15.53
CA LEU A 387 24.55 4.70 -14.29
C LEU A 387 24.81 3.28 -13.82
N VAL A 388 25.15 3.15 -12.54
CA VAL A 388 25.29 1.86 -11.86
C VAL A 388 24.29 1.80 -10.72
N SER A 389 23.64 0.65 -10.54
CA SER A 389 22.52 0.50 -9.59
C SER A 389 22.54 -0.84 -8.87
N PRO A 390 22.17 -0.90 -7.58
CA PRO A 390 21.78 -2.12 -6.90
C PRO A 390 20.26 -2.36 -7.04
N LEU A 391 19.86 -3.55 -7.49
CA LEU A 391 18.46 -3.93 -7.67
C LEU A 391 17.79 -4.49 -6.41
N ARG A 392 18.57 -4.92 -5.42
CA ARG A 392 18.06 -5.51 -4.17
C ARG A 392 18.60 -4.85 -2.91
N ASP A 393 19.91 -4.99 -2.68
CA ASP A 393 20.57 -4.56 -1.46
C ASP A 393 21.68 -3.55 -1.73
N VAL A 394 21.96 -2.71 -0.72
CA VAL A 394 23.09 -1.78 -0.73
C VAL A 394 24.37 -2.48 -0.26
N GLY A 395 25.53 -1.94 -0.65
CA GLY A 395 26.81 -2.54 -0.28
C GLY A 395 27.96 -2.13 -1.19
N PRO A 396 29.17 -2.63 -0.91
CA PRO A 396 30.37 -2.28 -1.67
C PRO A 396 30.31 -2.86 -3.09
N TYR A 397 30.92 -2.14 -4.04
CA TYR A 397 31.05 -2.55 -5.43
C TYR A 397 32.40 -2.11 -6.02
N THR A 398 32.75 -2.71 -7.16
CA THR A 398 33.82 -2.22 -8.04
C THR A 398 33.30 -2.08 -9.47
N LEU A 399 33.63 -0.95 -10.11
CA LEU A 399 33.32 -0.64 -11.50
C LEU A 399 34.63 -0.57 -12.29
N VAL A 400 34.75 -1.40 -13.32
CA VAL A 400 35.95 -1.51 -14.16
C VAL A 400 35.61 -1.13 -15.59
N VAL A 401 36.45 -0.31 -16.23
CA VAL A 401 36.33 0.00 -17.67
C VAL A 401 37.59 -0.43 -18.40
N ARG A 402 37.47 -1.31 -19.40
CA ARG A 402 38.59 -1.82 -20.19
C ARG A 402 38.38 -1.56 -21.66
N GLU A 403 39.47 -1.32 -22.38
CA GLU A 403 39.48 -1.46 -23.83
C GLU A 403 39.44 -2.94 -24.20
N ARG A 404 38.62 -3.28 -25.18
CA ARG A 404 38.58 -4.60 -25.79
C ARG A 404 39.42 -4.58 -27.06
N GLU A 405 40.16 -5.64 -27.28
CA GLU A 405 40.72 -5.90 -28.61
C GLU A 405 39.56 -6.11 -29.59
N VAL A 406 39.46 -5.23 -30.58
CA VAL A 406 38.61 -5.48 -31.75
C VAL A 406 39.33 -6.54 -32.56
N PRO A 407 38.73 -7.71 -32.82
CA PRO A 407 39.34 -8.67 -33.75
C PRO A 407 39.58 -7.93 -35.06
N LEU A 408 40.84 -7.89 -35.50
CA LEU A 408 41.20 -7.35 -36.82
C LEU A 408 40.27 -8.04 -37.81
N ALA A 409 39.39 -7.27 -38.46
CA ALA A 409 38.62 -7.79 -39.57
C ALA A 409 39.62 -8.40 -40.54
N SER A 410 39.53 -9.71 -40.75
CA SER A 410 40.29 -10.41 -41.77
C SER A 410 40.20 -9.58 -43.04
N ALA A 411 41.32 -8.98 -43.43
CA ALA A 411 41.44 -8.34 -44.72
C ALA A 411 41.16 -9.43 -45.75
N ALA A 412 39.97 -9.38 -46.36
CA ALA A 412 39.70 -10.19 -47.54
C ALA A 412 40.82 -9.87 -48.55
N PRO A 413 41.58 -10.87 -49.03
CA PRO A 413 42.53 -10.62 -50.08
C PRO A 413 41.73 -10.20 -51.31
N GLY A 414 41.98 -8.99 -51.80
CA GLY A 414 41.38 -8.50 -53.03
C GLY A 414 41.66 -9.46 -54.18
N ARG A 415 40.59 -9.83 -54.88
CA ARG A 415 40.62 -10.20 -56.29
C ARG A 415 39.40 -9.63 -56.97
#